data_AF-A0A1C2DE18-F1
#
_entry.id   AF-A0A1C2DE18-F1
#
_cell.length_a   1.000
_cell.length_b   1.000
_cell.length_c   1.000
_cell.angle_alpha   90.00
_cell.angle_beta   90.00
_cell.angle_gamma   90.00
#
_symmetry.space_group_name_H-M   'P 1'
#
loop_
_entity.id
_entity.type
_entity.pdbx_description
1 polymer ?
#
loop_
_entity_poly.entity_id
_entity_poly.type
_entity_poly.pdbx_seq_one_letter_code
_entity_poly.pdbx_strand_id
1 'polypeptide(L)' 'MNIKVRPAKRLGVEKIILSQPLELVEMDVDGDDIKLRFCAGGLYDDKSQYRYTMQFSRSEMLELLTGAGAH' A
#
# COMPACT_ATOMS: atom_id res chain seq x y z
N MET A 1 5.13 6.15 6.62
CA MET A 1 4.21 5.10 6.13
C MET A 1 4.99 3.81 5.91
N ASN A 2 4.44 2.68 6.36
CA ASN A 2 4.99 1.35 6.09
C ASN A 2 3.96 0.52 5.33
N ILE A 3 4.35 -0.05 4.19
CA ILE A 3 3.49 -0.98 3.44
C ILE A 3 4.05 -2.38 3.62
N LYS A 4 3.21 -3.24 4.18
CA LYS A 4 3.48 -4.66 4.39
C LYS A 4 2.62 -5.50 3.47
N VAL A 5 3.21 -6.53 2.89
CA VAL A 5 2.52 -7.48 2.03
C VAL A 5 2.74 -8.90 2.56
N ARG A 6 1.71 -9.72 2.43
CA ARG A 6 1.76 -11.16 2.65
C ARG A 6 1.52 -11.84 1.31
N PRO A 7 2.57 -12.31 0.60
CA PRO A 7 2.40 -12.94 -0.70
C PRO A 7 1.54 -14.20 -0.58
N ALA A 8 0.47 -14.30 -1.37
CA ALA A 8 -0.46 -15.44 -1.32
C ALA A 8 0.25 -16.81 -1.50
N LYS A 9 1.35 -16.84 -2.27
CA LYS A 9 2.14 -18.05 -2.53
C LYS A 9 3.15 -18.42 -1.41
N ARG A 10 3.31 -17.59 -0.37
CA ARG A 10 4.24 -17.81 0.75
C ARG A 10 3.54 -17.48 2.07
N LEU A 11 2.64 -18.38 2.47
CA LEU A 11 1.90 -18.26 3.73
C LEU A 11 2.87 -18.13 4.92
N GLY A 12 2.57 -17.24 5.85
CA GLY A 12 3.39 -16.98 7.03
C GLY A 12 4.54 -15.98 6.83
N VAL A 13 4.78 -15.50 5.60
CA VAL A 13 5.81 -14.48 5.33
C VAL A 13 5.17 -13.11 5.18
N GLU A 14 5.58 -12.18 6.04
CA GLU A 14 5.27 -10.75 5.92
C GLU A 14 6.53 -10.00 5.45
N LYS A 15 6.39 -9.19 4.41
CA LYS A 15 7.50 -8.38 3.87
C LYS A 15 7.10 -6.90 3.88
N ILE A 16 7.97 -6.05 4.40
CA ILE A 16 7.86 -4.60 4.21
C ILE A 16 8.41 -4.27 2.84
N ILE A 17 7.57 -3.72 1.95
CA ILE A 17 7.99 -3.30 0.60
C ILE A 17 8.23 -1.80 0.50
N LEU A 18 7.66 -1.02 1.41
CA LEU A 18 7.84 0.42 1.52
C LEU A 18 8.02 0.80 2.99
N SER A 19 9.04 1.60 3.28
CA SER A 19 9.27 2.24 4.58
C SER A 19 9.82 3.64 4.36
N GLN A 20 8.93 4.62 4.25
CA GLN A 20 9.31 6.03 4.03
C GLN A 20 8.27 7.01 4.61
N PRO A 21 8.63 8.27 4.86
CA PRO A 21 7.68 9.32 5.22
C PRO A 21 6.53 9.44 4.19
N LEU A 22 5.32 9.79 4.65
CA LEU A 22 4.13 9.87 3.77
C LEU A 22 4.27 10.99 2.73
N GLU A 23 5.01 12.04 3.07
CA GLU A 23 5.31 13.21 2.25
C GLU A 23 6.11 12.85 0.99
N LEU A 24 6.77 11.68 0.99
CA LEU A 24 7.51 11.16 -0.16
C LEU A 24 6.66 10.27 -1.07
N VAL A 25 5.40 10.01 -0.73
CA VAL A 25 4.44 9.28 -1.56
C VAL A 25 3.68 10.29 -2.40
N GLU A 26 3.63 10.08 -3.71
CA GLU A 26 2.79 10.91 -4.58
C GLU A 26 1.32 10.59 -4.28
N MET A 27 0.54 11.61 -3.94
CA MET A 27 -0.89 11.47 -3.66
C MET A 27 -1.69 12.36 -4.60
N ASP A 28 -2.71 11.77 -5.21
CA ASP A 28 -3.64 12.41 -6.13
C ASP A 28 -5.05 12.17 -5.62
N VAL A 29 -5.83 13.24 -5.47
CA VAL A 29 -7.19 13.20 -4.89
C VAL A 29 -8.13 13.82 -5.89
N ASP A 30 -9.07 13.02 -6.38
CA ASP A 30 -10.08 13.42 -7.36
C ASP A 30 -11.48 13.08 -6.84
N GLY A 31 -12.17 14.09 -6.29
CA GLY A 31 -13.47 13.90 -5.65
C GLY A 31 -13.40 12.91 -4.48
N ASP A 32 -13.99 11.73 -4.68
CA ASP A 32 -14.02 10.65 -3.70
C ASP A 32 -12.85 9.66 -3.87
N ASP A 33 -12.13 9.70 -5.00
CA ASP A 33 -11.01 8.80 -5.28
C ASP A 33 -9.70 9.35 -4.73
N ILE A 34 -8.94 8.49 -4.05
CA ILE A 34 -7.58 8.76 -3.59
C ILE A 34 -6.64 7.76 -4.26
N LYS A 35 -5.60 8.28 -4.92
CA LYS A 35 -4.54 7.48 -5.57
C LYS A 35 -3.19 7.77 -4.91
N LEU A 36 -2.53 6.72 -4.45
CA LEU A 36 -1.14 6.77 -3.98
C LEU A 36 -0.22 6.14 -5.01
N ARG A 37 0.87 6.82 -5.37
CA ARG A 37 1.93 6.30 -6.24
C ARG A 37 3.26 6.33 -5.50
N PHE A 38 3.97 5.20 -5.48
CA PHE A 38 5.25 5.07 -4.78
C PHE A 38 6.14 4.01 -5.42
N CYS A 39 7.45 4.13 -5.23
CA CYS A 39 8.41 3.09 -5.60
C CYS A 39 8.70 2.21 -4.38
N ALA A 40 8.59 0.90 -4.56
CA ALA A 40 8.80 -0.08 -3.49
C ALA A 40 9.55 -1.31 -4.01
N GLY A 41 10.13 -2.08 -3.10
CA GLY A 41 10.79 -3.34 -3.43
C GLY A 41 9.80 -4.38 -3.98
N GLY A 42 10.28 -5.27 -4.84
CA GLY A 42 9.47 -6.34 -5.43
C GLY A 42 8.73 -7.21 -4.42
N LEU A 43 7.55 -7.68 -4.81
CA LEU A 43 6.78 -8.64 -4.01
C LEU A 43 7.50 -10.00 -3.90
N TYR A 44 8.17 -10.41 -4.97
CA TYR A 44 8.79 -11.74 -5.09
C TYR A 44 10.32 -11.72 -5.10
N ASP A 45 10.92 -10.54 -5.26
CA ASP A 45 12.37 -10.33 -5.23
C ASP A 45 12.68 -9.02 -4.46
N ASP A 46 13.88 -8.93 -3.90
CA ASP A 46 14.36 -7.81 -3.08
C ASP A 46 15.28 -6.86 -3.86
N LYS A 47 15.66 -7.23 -5.09
CA LYS A 47 16.62 -6.48 -5.92
C LYS A 47 15.94 -5.54 -6.90
N SER A 48 14.68 -5.78 -7.25
CA SER A 48 13.94 -4.92 -8.16
C SER A 48 13.14 -3.89 -7.38
N GLN A 49 13.07 -2.69 -7.95
CA GLN A 49 12.11 -1.68 -7.55
C GLN A 49 11.00 -1.57 -8.59
N TYR A 50 9.77 -1.46 -8.12
CA TYR A 50 8.60 -1.27 -8.96
C TYR A 50 7.84 -0.03 -8.51
N ARG A 51 7.18 0.62 -9.48
CA ARG A 51 6.21 1.67 -9.21
C ARG A 51 4.85 1.03 -8.96
N TYR A 52 4.28 1.30 -7.80
CA TYR A 52 2.96 0.86 -7.40
C TYR A 52 1.98 2.02 -7.47
N THR A 53 0.75 1.70 -7.84
CA THR A 53 -0.40 2.61 -7.71
C THR A 53 -1.45 1.90 -6.85
N MET A 54 -1.79 2.51 -5.72
CA MET A 54 -2.94 2.10 -4.91
C MET A 54 -4.06 3.11 -5.14
N GLN A 55 -5.27 2.64 -5.37
CA GLN A 55 -6.46 3.47 -5.48
C GLN A 55 -7.48 2.98 -4.47
N PHE A 56 -8.13 3.92 -3.80
CA PHE A 56 -9.21 3.67 -2.86
C PHE A 56 -10.16 4.86 -2.87
N SER A 57 -11.45 4.61 -2.64
CA SER A 57 -12.39 5.67 -2.34
C SER A 57 -12.16 6.23 -0.94
N ARG A 58 -12.71 7.41 -0.64
CA ARG A 58 -12.66 7.98 0.69
C ARG A 58 -13.37 7.08 1.70
N SER A 59 -14.48 6.45 1.31
CA SER A 59 -15.19 5.50 2.18
C SER A 59 -14.34 4.28 2.51
N GLU A 60 -13.68 3.68 1.51
CA GLU A 60 -12.76 2.54 1.71
C GLU A 60 -11.59 2.93 2.63
N MET A 61 -11.03 4.13 2.46
CA MET A 61 -9.99 4.64 3.34
C MET A 61 -10.48 4.80 4.78
N LEU A 62 -11.69 5.34 4.97
CA LEU A 62 -12.29 5.51 6.30
C LEU A 62 -12.58 4.16 6.96
N GLU A 63 -13.05 3.16 6.21
CA GLU A 63 -13.24 1.80 6.71
C GLU A 63 -11.93 1.18 7.19
N LEU A 64 -10.85 1.35 6.41
CA LEU A 64 -9.51 0.88 6.77
C LEU A 64 -8.96 1.58 8.03
N LEU A 65 -9.26 2.87 8.22
CA LEU A 65 -8.80 3.65 9.37
C LEU A 65 -9.63 3.42 10.64
N THR A 66 -10.92 3.09 10.49
CA THR A 66 -11.85 2.90 11.61
C THR A 66 -11.94 1.43 12.08
N GLY A 67 -11.33 0.50 11.36
CA GLY A 67 -11.17 -0.89 11.80
C GLY A 67 -12.40 -1.78 11.63
N ALA A 68 -13.35 -1.42 10.76
CA ALA A 68 -14.50 -2.27 10.44
C ALA A 68 -14.12 -3.30 9.37
N GLY A 69 -13.42 -4.37 9.77
CA GLY A 69 -13.09 -5.46 8.85
C GLY A 69 -12.08 -6.48 9.36
N ALA A 70 -12.12 -6.82 10.65
CA ALA A 70 -11.50 -8.06 11.13
C ALA A 70 -12.38 -9.24 10.71
N HIS A 71 -12.18 -9.77 9.50
CA HIS A 71 -12.65 -11.09 9.09
C HIS A 71 -11.53 -11.82 8.33
#